data_AF-A0A920P6B1-F1
#
_entry.id   AF-A0A920P6B1-F1
#
_cell.length_a   1.000
_cell.length_b   1.000
_cell.length_c   1.000
_cell.angle_alpha   90.00
_cell.angle_beta   90.00
_cell.angle_gamma   90.00
#
_symmetry.space_group_name_H-M   'P 1'
#
loop_
_entity.id
_entity.type
_entity.pdbx_description
1 polymer ?
#
loop_
_entity_poly.entity_id
_entity_poly.type
_entity_poly.pdbx_seq_one_letter_code
_entity_poly.pdbx_strand_id
1 'polypeptide(L)' 'MSIALIFPGQGSQYVGMAKALAETEPIAAETLALQMKFSDSAFQN' A
#
# COMPACT_ATOMS: atom_id res chain seq x y z
N MET A 1 -3.00 6.41 -29.97
CA MET A 1 -3.97 5.83 -29.01
C MET A 1 -3.46 6.14 -27.60
N SER A 2 -4.34 6.55 -26.68
CA SER A 2 -3.97 6.96 -25.32
C SER A 2 -4.58 6.02 -24.28
N ILE A 3 -3.84 5.73 -23.21
CA ILE A 3 -4.30 4.95 -22.04
C ILE A 3 -4.26 5.86 -20.82
N ALA A 4 -5.32 5.84 -20.03
CA ALA A 4 -5.40 6.54 -18.74
C ALA A 4 -5.51 5.51 -17.60
N LEU A 5 -4.74 5.72 -16.52
CA LEU A 5 -4.83 4.95 -15.29
C LEU A 5 -5.56 5.78 -14.23
N ILE A 6 -6.63 5.23 -13.66
CA ILE A 6 -7.43 5.88 -12.61
C ILE A 6 -7.34 5.04 -11.35
N PHE A 7 -7.01 5.67 -10.22
CA PHE A 7 -6.89 5.01 -8.93
C PHE A 7 -8.06 5.44 -8.02
N PRO A 8 -8.83 4.49 -7.46
CA PRO A 8 -9.96 4.82 -6.59
C PRO A 8 -9.49 5.44 -5.27
N GLY A 9 -10.35 6.31 -4.71
CA GLY A 9 -10.13 6.94 -3.42
C GLY A 9 -10.55 6.08 -2.22
N GLN A 10 -10.78 6.74 -1.08
CA GLN A 10 -11.22 6.11 0.16
C GLN A 10 -12.61 5.46 0.03
N GLY A 11 -12.84 4.36 0.75
CA GLY A 11 -14.11 3.64 0.83
C GLY A 11 -14.09 2.24 0.20
N SER A 12 -13.12 1.94 -0.67
CA SER A 12 -12.96 0.62 -1.30
C SER A 12 -12.00 -0.31 -0.57
N GLN A 13 -11.36 0.13 0.53
CA GLN A 13 -10.45 -0.70 1.30
C GLN A 13 -11.17 -1.84 2.05
N TYR A 14 -10.49 -2.96 2.22
CA TYR A 14 -10.98 -4.11 3.00
C TYR A 14 -9.84 -4.81 3.75
N VAL A 15 -10.19 -5.59 4.78
CA VAL A 15 -9.21 -6.31 5.60
C VAL A 15 -8.45 -7.32 4.75
N GLY A 16 -7.11 -7.23 4.77
CA GLY A 16 -6.24 -8.10 3.97
C GLY A 16 -6.02 -7.64 2.53
N MET A 17 -6.50 -6.44 2.14
CA MET A 17 -6.14 -5.82 0.87
C MET A 17 -4.61 -5.79 0.68
N ALA A 18 -4.15 -6.02 -0.54
CA ALA A 18 -2.75 -6.09 -0.94
C ALA A 18 -1.90 -7.22 -0.30
N LYS A 19 -2.44 -8.06 0.59
CA LYS A 19 -1.69 -9.17 1.22
C LYS A 19 -1.13 -10.15 0.18
N ALA A 20 -1.99 -10.69 -0.68
CA ALA A 20 -1.55 -11.64 -1.70
C ALA A 20 -0.54 -11.04 -2.69
N LEU A 21 -0.67 -9.74 -2.98
CA LEU A 21 0.29 -9.02 -3.82
C LEU A 21 1.65 -8.88 -3.13
N ALA A 22 1.67 -8.54 -1.84
CA ALA A 22 2.90 -8.49 -1.06
C ALA A 22 3.59 -9.86 -0.92
N GLU A 23 2.81 -10.94 -0.82
CA GLU A 23 3.34 -12.31 -0.71
C GLU A 23 3.99 -12.81 -2.02
N THR A 24 3.57 -12.27 -3.17
CA THR A 24 3.99 -12.74 -4.49
C THR A 24 4.96 -11.80 -5.19
N GLU A 25 4.90 -10.49 -4.91
CA GLU A 25 5.71 -9.47 -5.56
C GLU A 25 6.65 -8.77 -4.56
N PRO A 26 7.97 -9.04 -4.60
CA PRO A 26 8.93 -8.49 -3.65
C PRO A 26 8.91 -6.96 -3.54
N ILE A 27 8.77 -6.25 -4.68
CA ILE A 27 8.70 -4.79 -4.71
C ILE A 27 7.45 -4.26 -4.01
N ALA A 28 6.32 -4.98 -4.09
CA ALA A 28 5.11 -4.60 -3.39
C ALA A 28 5.28 -4.74 -1.88
N ALA A 29 5.94 -5.81 -1.42
CA ALA A 29 6.26 -5.99 0.00
C ALA A 29 7.15 -4.88 0.55
N GLU A 30 8.23 -4.54 -0.16
CA GLU A 30 9.15 -3.48 0.25
C GLU A 30 8.44 -2.12 0.32
N THR A 31 7.63 -1.80 -0.70
CA THR A 31 6.88 -0.54 -0.77
C THR A 31 5.92 -0.38 0.40
N LEU A 32 5.18 -1.45 0.76
CA LEU A 32 4.27 -1.44 1.89
C LEU A 32 5.00 -1.34 3.23
N ALA A 33 6.19 -1.93 3.36
CA ALA A 33 7.01 -1.84 4.57
C ALA A 33 7.60 -0.44 4.82
N LEU A 34 7.82 0.37 3.77
CA LEU A 34 8.27 1.75 3.92
C LEU A 34 7.25 2.60 4.69
N GLN A 35 5.95 2.36 4.51
CA GLN A 35 4.88 3.09 5.18
C GLN A 35 4.89 2.86 6.70
N MET A 36 5.16 1.63 7.15
CA MET A 36 5.16 1.29 8.58
C MET A 36 6.21 2.09 9.35
N LYS A 37 7.37 2.37 8.74
CA LYS A 37 8.47 3.10 9.38
C LYS A 37 8.13 4.56 9.72
N PHE A 38 7.25 5.20 8.95
CA PHE A 38 6.82 6.58 9.22
C PHE A 38 5.76 6.67 10.31
N SER A 39 4.88 5.66 10.42
CA SER A 39 3.83 5.63 11.44
C SER A 39 4.43 5.55 12.85
N ASP A 40 5.46 4.73 13.06
CA ASP A 40 6.07 4.57 14.38
C ASP A 40 6.72 5.86 14.91
N SER A 41 7.25 6.71 14.02
CA SER A 41 7.81 8.02 14.40
C SER A 41 6.76 9.09 14.75
N ALA A 42 5.50 8.89 14.37
CA ALA A 42 4.43 9.85 14.62
C ALA A 42 3.75 9.68 16.00
N PHE A 43 3.94 8.53 16.66
CA PHE A 43 3.35 8.22 17.98
C PHE A 43 4.37 8.26 19.14
N GLN A 44 5.62 8.63 18.87
CA GLN A 44 6.72 8.68 19.86
C GLN A 44 6.87 10.05 20.55
N ASN A 45 5.78 10.82 20.71
CA ASN A 45 5.80 12.11 21.42
C ASN A 45 4.74 12.19 22.52
#